data_AF-R5VD78-F1
#
_entry.id   AF-R5VD78-F1
#
_cell.length_a   1.000
_cell.length_b   1.000
_cell.length_c   1.000
_cell.angle_alpha   90.00
_cell.angle_beta   90.00
_cell.angle_gamma   90.00
#
_symmetry.space_group_name_H-M   'P 1'
#
loop_
_entity.id
_entity.type
_entity.pdbx_description
1 polymer ?
#
loop_
_entity_poly.entity_id
_entity_poly.type
_entity_poly.pdbx_seq_one_letter_code
_entity_poly.pdbx_strand_id
1 'polypeptide(L)'
;MRSEISTHEETIERLQDKIQTMQDDHHRELVNLKGKHQSELSRKEAEHARETTRLKKRIAWQSHIIGCLSFLLLKTSDIFRKAVHCVVRFARDYYKPRFDAEQVSDIKSALNLFGEDRQSHRAAGDFLYFTAKQKGGFDNREQIKARREVDNVVEGNYDQQQIRVFSMRR
;
A
#
# COMPACT_ATOMS: atom_id res chain seq x y z
N MET A 1 -74.40 -25.77 -53.93
CA MET A 1 -74.40 -26.68 -52.76
C MET A 1 -73.22 -27.67 -52.73
N ARG A 2 -73.16 -28.74 -53.56
CA ARG A 2 -72.02 -29.70 -53.47
C ARG A 2 -70.66 -29.11 -53.86
N SER A 3 -70.59 -28.26 -54.88
CA SER A 3 -69.34 -27.60 -55.30
C SER A 3 -68.82 -26.62 -54.25
N GLU A 4 -69.70 -25.80 -53.66
CA GLU A 4 -69.34 -24.82 -52.62
C GLU A 4 -68.82 -25.50 -51.35
N ILE A 5 -69.42 -26.63 -50.95
CA ILE A 5 -68.94 -27.43 -49.80
C ILE A 5 -67.51 -27.95 -50.08
N SER A 6 -67.27 -28.48 -51.28
CA SER A 6 -65.94 -28.97 -51.69
C SER A 6 -64.90 -27.84 -51.73
N THR A 7 -65.27 -26.64 -52.20
CA THR A 7 -64.38 -25.47 -52.18
C THR A 7 -64.06 -25.01 -50.76
N HIS A 8 -65.02 -25.10 -49.84
CA HIS A 8 -64.80 -24.78 -48.43
C HIS A 8 -63.92 -25.82 -47.72
N GLU A 9 -64.09 -27.11 -47.97
CA GLU A 9 -63.19 -28.16 -47.44
C GLU A 9 -61.75 -27.97 -47.88
N GLU A 10 -61.50 -27.73 -49.18
CA GLU A 10 -60.15 -27.43 -49.68
C GLU A 10 -59.55 -26.17 -49.03
N THR A 11 -60.38 -25.16 -48.75
CA THR A 11 -59.92 -23.94 -48.08
C THR A 11 -59.55 -24.21 -46.62
N ILE A 12 -60.31 -25.07 -45.92
CA ILE A 12 -60.05 -25.44 -44.52
C ILE A 12 -58.77 -26.25 -44.41
N GLU A 13 -58.55 -27.26 -45.25
CA GLU A 13 -57.29 -28.02 -45.28
C GLU A 13 -56.09 -27.09 -45.51
N ARG A 14 -56.21 -26.18 -46.49
CA ARG A 14 -55.14 -25.22 -46.80
C ARG A 14 -54.84 -24.27 -45.64
N LEU A 15 -55.84 -23.91 -44.84
CA LEU A 15 -55.65 -23.11 -43.63
C LEU A 15 -55.01 -23.94 -42.50
N GLN A 16 -55.39 -25.21 -42.35
CA GLN A 16 -54.82 -26.11 -41.36
C GLN A 16 -53.33 -26.37 -41.63
N ASP A 17 -52.95 -26.64 -42.87
CA ASP A 17 -51.54 -26.78 -43.28
C ASP A 17 -50.74 -25.52 -42.96
N LYS A 18 -51.33 -24.36 -43.23
CA LYS A 18 -50.68 -23.06 -42.98
C LYS A 18 -50.50 -22.80 -41.49
N ILE A 19 -51.50 -23.13 -40.66
CA ILE A 19 -51.42 -23.03 -39.20
C ILE A 19 -50.31 -23.95 -38.67
N GLN A 20 -50.26 -25.20 -39.14
CA GLN A 20 -49.24 -26.15 -38.71
C GLN A 20 -47.83 -25.67 -39.06
N THR A 21 -47.64 -25.19 -40.31
CA THR A 21 -46.35 -24.66 -40.76
C THR A 21 -45.91 -23.47 -39.91
N MET A 22 -46.84 -22.55 -39.61
CA MET A 22 -46.57 -21.39 -38.74
C MET A 22 -46.21 -21.82 -37.31
N GLN A 23 -46.88 -22.84 -36.76
CA GLN A 23 -46.57 -23.36 -35.43
C GLN A 23 -45.17 -23.98 -35.37
N ASP A 24 -44.78 -24.74 -36.38
CA ASP A 24 -43.46 -25.37 -36.45
C ASP A 24 -42.34 -24.32 -36.62
N ASP A 25 -42.58 -23.30 -37.46
CA ASP A 25 -41.68 -22.16 -37.61
C ASP A 25 -41.51 -21.39 -36.30
N HIS A 26 -42.61 -21.05 -35.62
CA HIS A 26 -42.58 -20.36 -34.34
C HIS A 26 -41.87 -21.18 -33.26
N HIS A 27 -42.09 -22.49 -33.22
CA HIS A 27 -41.43 -23.37 -32.27
C HIS A 27 -39.92 -23.42 -32.50
N ARG A 28 -39.50 -23.55 -33.76
CA ARG A 28 -38.09 -23.53 -34.17
C ARG A 28 -37.43 -22.18 -33.82
N GLU A 29 -38.13 -21.08 -34.05
CA GLU A 29 -37.63 -19.75 -33.71
C GLU A 29 -37.45 -19.59 -32.19
N LEU A 30 -38.43 -20.01 -31.38
CA LEU A 30 -38.35 -20.00 -29.92
C LEU A 30 -37.16 -20.81 -29.38
N VAL A 31 -36.93 -22.01 -29.90
CA VAL A 31 -35.80 -22.86 -29.48
C VAL A 31 -34.47 -22.20 -29.83
N ASN A 32 -34.35 -21.61 -31.02
CA ASN A 32 -33.14 -20.91 -31.45
C ASN A 32 -32.87 -19.68 -30.57
N LEU A 33 -33.90 -18.86 -30.31
CA LEU A 33 -33.79 -17.66 -29.49
C LEU A 33 -33.38 -18.00 -28.06
N LYS A 34 -33.98 -19.04 -27.47
CA LYS A 34 -33.64 -19.53 -26.13
C LYS A 34 -32.20 -20.04 -26.07
N GLY A 35 -31.76 -20.79 -27.08
CA GLY A 35 -30.38 -21.27 -27.19
C GLY A 35 -29.37 -20.12 -27.28
N LYS A 36 -29.64 -19.12 -28.10
CA LYS A 36 -28.82 -17.91 -28.20
C LYS A 36 -28.75 -17.18 -26.87
N HIS A 37 -29.89 -16.89 -26.26
CA HIS A 37 -29.94 -16.18 -24.98
C HIS A 37 -29.18 -16.92 -23.89
N GLN A 38 -29.34 -18.24 -23.79
CA GLN A 38 -28.65 -19.05 -22.81
C GLN A 38 -27.12 -19.06 -23.05
N SER A 39 -26.68 -19.14 -24.31
CA SER A 39 -25.26 -19.06 -24.65
C SER A 39 -24.66 -17.69 -24.34
N GLU A 40 -25.39 -16.61 -24.59
CA GLU A 40 -24.96 -15.25 -24.28
C GLU A 40 -24.86 -15.02 -22.78
N LEU A 41 -25.83 -15.54 -22.02
CA LEU A 41 -25.84 -15.48 -20.56
C LEU A 41 -24.62 -16.22 -19.97
N SER A 42 -24.38 -17.46 -20.39
CA SER A 42 -23.23 -18.24 -19.93
C SER A 42 -21.90 -17.60 -20.30
N ARG A 43 -21.80 -16.97 -21.49
CA ARG A 43 -20.61 -16.22 -21.90
C ARG A 43 -20.36 -15.01 -20.98
N LYS A 44 -21.41 -14.22 -20.71
CA LYS A 44 -21.35 -13.05 -19.84
C LYS A 44 -20.98 -13.43 -18.41
N GLU A 45 -21.54 -14.50 -17.87
CA GLU A 45 -21.21 -15.02 -16.53
C GLU A 45 -19.74 -15.43 -16.44
N ALA A 46 -19.22 -16.14 -17.44
CA ALA A 46 -17.81 -16.54 -17.48
C ALA A 46 -16.86 -15.33 -17.57
N GLU A 47 -17.24 -14.31 -18.35
CA GLU A 47 -16.49 -13.05 -18.46
C GLU A 47 -16.45 -12.32 -17.11
N HIS A 48 -17.60 -12.13 -16.46
CA HIS A 48 -17.67 -11.49 -15.15
C HIS A 48 -16.93 -12.27 -14.05
N ALA A 49 -16.95 -13.60 -14.08
CA ALA A 49 -16.18 -14.42 -13.14
C ALA A 49 -14.66 -14.22 -13.32
N ARG A 50 -14.19 -14.12 -14.57
CA ARG A 50 -12.79 -13.83 -14.90
C ARG A 50 -12.40 -12.41 -14.48
N GLU A 51 -13.26 -11.43 -14.72
CA GLU A 51 -13.01 -10.05 -14.28
C GLU A 51 -12.96 -9.96 -12.75
N THR A 52 -13.89 -10.60 -12.05
CA THR A 52 -13.94 -10.63 -10.59
C THR A 52 -12.70 -11.26 -9.99
N THR A 53 -12.23 -12.38 -10.55
CA THR A 53 -10.98 -13.01 -10.10
C THR A 53 -9.75 -12.14 -10.39
N ARG A 54 -9.71 -11.45 -11.54
CA ARG A 54 -8.65 -10.47 -11.85
C ARG A 54 -8.64 -9.31 -10.86
N LEU A 55 -9.81 -8.74 -10.53
CA LEU A 55 -9.93 -7.65 -9.57
C LEU A 55 -9.55 -8.11 -8.16
N LYS A 56 -10.01 -9.28 -7.70
CA LYS A 56 -9.61 -9.86 -6.40
C LYS A 56 -8.09 -10.01 -6.28
N LYS A 57 -7.41 -10.48 -7.33
CA LYS A 57 -5.94 -10.57 -7.36
C LYS A 57 -5.27 -9.20 -7.23
N ARG A 58 -5.77 -8.18 -7.94
CA ARG A 58 -5.26 -6.81 -7.83
C ARG A 58 -5.44 -6.23 -6.44
N ILE A 59 -6.62 -6.42 -5.83
CA ILE A 59 -6.90 -5.98 -4.45
C ILE A 59 -5.95 -6.66 -3.47
N ALA A 60 -5.77 -7.98 -3.58
CA ALA A 60 -4.85 -8.71 -2.70
C ALA A 60 -3.41 -8.19 -2.79
N TRP A 61 -2.93 -7.92 -4.02
CA TRP A 61 -1.60 -7.32 -4.21
C TRP A 61 -1.52 -5.91 -3.63
N GLN A 62 -2.52 -5.06 -3.85
CA GLN A 62 -2.58 -3.73 -3.26
C GLN A 62 -2.56 -3.78 -1.73
N SER A 63 -3.34 -4.66 -1.11
CA SER A 63 -3.34 -4.86 0.34
C SER A 63 -1.97 -5.28 0.86
N HIS A 64 -1.27 -6.15 0.14
CA HIS A 64 0.09 -6.55 0.51
C HIS A 64 1.08 -5.37 0.46
N ILE A 65 1.05 -4.59 -0.63
CA ILE A 65 1.90 -3.39 -0.78
C ILE A 65 1.61 -2.37 0.33
N ILE A 66 0.34 -2.10 0.62
CA ILE A 66 -0.07 -1.21 1.72
C ILE A 66 0.48 -1.73 3.07
N GLY A 67 0.43 -3.04 3.31
CA GLY A 67 1.01 -3.65 4.51
C GLY A 67 2.52 -3.41 4.63
N CYS A 68 3.28 -3.66 3.56
CA CYS A 68 4.72 -3.41 3.52
C CYS A 68 5.07 -1.93 3.76
N LEU A 69 4.36 -1.01 3.09
CA LEU A 69 4.56 0.43 3.28
C LEU A 69 4.24 0.87 4.71
N SER A 70 3.15 0.35 5.29
CA SER A 70 2.76 0.65 6.67
C SER A 70 3.82 0.18 7.67
N PHE A 71 4.37 -1.02 7.47
CA PHE A 71 5.44 -1.55 8.31
C PHE A 71 6.71 -0.70 8.21
N LEU A 72 7.13 -0.33 6.99
CA LEU A 72 8.30 0.52 6.77
C LEU A 72 8.12 1.89 7.44
N LEU A 73 6.98 2.55 7.26
CA LEU A 73 6.66 3.82 7.90
C LEU A 73 6.66 3.73 9.43
N LEU A 74 6.12 2.65 9.99
CA LEU A 74 6.15 2.44 11.44
C LEU A 74 7.58 2.24 11.96
N LYS A 75 8.40 1.45 11.24
CA LYS A 75 9.79 1.19 11.62
C LYS A 75 10.66 2.44 11.53
N THR A 76 10.56 3.21 10.45
CA THR A 76 11.28 4.48 10.33
C THR A 76 10.82 5.47 11.39
N SER A 77 9.51 5.56 11.66
CA SER A 77 8.97 6.39 12.74
C SER A 77 9.49 5.96 14.11
N ASP A 78 9.66 4.66 14.39
CA ASP A 78 10.20 4.17 15.66
C ASP A 78 11.67 4.59 15.85
N ILE A 79 12.48 4.47 14.79
CA ILE A 79 13.88 4.89 14.78
C ILE A 79 13.98 6.39 15.08
N PHE A 80 13.21 7.23 14.38
CA PHE A 80 13.18 8.67 14.65
C PHE A 80 12.68 9.00 16.05
N ARG A 81 11.62 8.32 16.52
CA ARG A 81 11.06 8.51 17.85
C ARG A 81 12.09 8.22 18.94
N LYS A 82 12.84 7.12 18.82
CA LYS A 82 13.93 6.75 19.74
C LYS A 82 15.04 7.79 19.74
N ALA A 83 15.54 8.17 18.56
CA ALA A 83 16.60 9.16 18.43
C ALA A 83 16.19 10.52 19.06
N VAL A 84 15.00 11.03 18.74
CA VAL A 84 14.47 12.27 19.34
C VAL A 84 14.34 12.15 20.86
N HIS A 85 13.81 11.03 21.35
CA HIS A 85 13.68 10.79 22.78
C HIS A 85 15.06 10.74 23.49
N CYS A 86 16.07 10.16 22.85
CA CYS A 86 17.44 10.14 23.34
C CYS A 86 18.02 11.56 23.48
N VAL A 87 17.81 12.43 22.49
CA VAL A 87 18.24 13.84 22.54
C VAL A 87 17.49 14.60 23.65
N VAL A 88 16.17 14.45 23.77
CA VAL A 88 15.38 15.10 24.84
C VAL A 88 15.83 14.66 26.23
N ARG A 89 15.98 13.35 26.45
CA ARG A 89 16.41 12.82 27.74
C ARG A 89 17.81 13.30 28.12
N PHE A 90 18.73 13.31 27.15
CA PHE A 90 20.09 13.79 27.36
C PHE A 90 20.18 15.28 27.69
N ALA A 91 19.38 16.11 27.00
CA ALA A 91 19.35 17.55 27.25
C ALA A 91 18.97 17.85 28.70
N ARG A 92 17.92 17.19 29.20
CA ARG A 92 17.38 17.35 30.57
C ARG A 92 18.24 16.76 31.67
N ASP A 93 19.08 15.78 31.35
CA ASP A 93 19.96 15.15 32.32
C ASP A 93 21.14 16.09 32.63
N TYR A 94 20.99 16.91 33.67
CA TYR A 94 21.93 17.96 34.05
C TYR A 94 23.38 17.48 34.17
N TYR A 95 23.58 16.29 34.73
CA TYR A 95 24.91 15.78 35.08
C TYR A 95 25.52 14.91 33.98
N LYS A 96 24.74 14.51 32.98
CA LYS A 96 25.25 13.67 31.89
C LYS A 96 26.06 14.50 30.89
N PRO A 97 27.38 14.24 30.74
CA PRO A 97 28.26 15.10 29.95
C PRO A 97 28.17 14.82 28.44
N ARG A 98 27.85 13.58 28.04
CA ARG A 98 27.82 13.13 26.64
C ARG A 98 26.81 12.00 26.43
N PHE A 99 26.48 11.69 25.17
CA PHE A 99 25.68 10.51 24.84
C PHE A 99 26.43 9.23 25.22
N ASP A 100 25.69 8.22 25.65
CA ASP A 100 26.22 6.86 25.76
C ASP A 100 26.19 6.13 24.40
N ALA A 101 26.79 4.95 24.33
CA ALA A 101 26.91 4.19 23.09
C ALA A 101 25.55 3.83 22.47
N GLU A 102 24.55 3.53 23.29
CA GLU A 102 23.19 3.19 22.83
C GLU A 102 22.53 4.42 22.19
N GLN A 103 22.59 5.57 22.87
CA GLN A 103 22.06 6.84 22.35
C GLN A 103 22.75 7.25 21.05
N VAL A 104 24.06 7.09 20.95
CA VAL A 104 24.80 7.34 19.70
C VAL A 104 24.33 6.41 18.59
N SER A 105 24.11 5.12 18.89
CA SER A 105 23.64 4.15 17.90
C SER A 105 22.22 4.44 17.42
N ASP A 106 21.32 4.87 18.30
CA ASP A 106 19.96 5.26 17.93
C ASP A 106 19.96 6.50 17.02
N ILE A 107 20.78 7.51 17.36
CA ILE A 107 20.92 8.72 16.54
C ILE A 107 21.50 8.35 15.17
N LYS A 108 22.58 7.56 15.10
CA LYS A 108 23.15 7.11 13.83
C LYS A 108 22.17 6.31 12.98
N SER A 109 21.38 5.44 13.61
CA SER A 109 20.33 4.69 12.90
C SER A 109 19.33 5.63 12.23
N ALA A 110 18.99 6.76 12.88
CA ALA A 110 18.14 7.79 12.29
C ALA A 110 18.85 8.61 11.20
N LEU A 111 20.15 8.93 11.36
CA LEU A 111 20.92 9.63 10.32
C LEU A 111 20.99 8.82 9.02
N ASN A 112 21.26 7.51 9.12
CA ASN A 112 21.38 6.61 7.97
C ASN A 112 20.08 6.46 7.17
N LEU A 113 18.92 6.86 7.71
CA LEU A 113 17.65 6.87 6.97
C LEU A 113 17.57 8.01 5.95
N PHE A 114 18.35 9.08 6.11
CA PHE A 114 18.35 10.23 5.19
C PHE A 114 19.30 10.05 4.01
N GLY A 115 20.33 9.20 4.15
CA GLY A 115 21.38 8.97 3.16
C GLY A 115 22.75 8.85 3.82
N GLU A 116 23.76 8.39 3.09
CA GLU A 116 25.12 8.18 3.61
C GLU A 116 26.02 9.42 3.49
N ASP A 117 25.57 10.44 2.73
CA ASP A 117 26.37 11.64 2.50
C ASP A 117 26.29 12.64 3.67
N ARG A 118 27.31 13.50 3.73
CA ARG A 118 27.46 14.47 4.82
C ARG A 118 26.32 15.49 4.88
N GLN A 119 25.73 15.85 3.75
CA GLN A 119 24.62 16.81 3.70
C GLN A 119 23.33 16.18 4.24
N SER A 120 23.06 14.93 3.88
CA SER A 120 21.95 14.14 4.43
C SER A 120 22.06 13.95 5.94
N HIS A 121 23.25 13.60 6.45
CA HIS A 121 23.47 13.52 7.89
C HIS A 121 23.29 14.86 8.62
N ARG A 122 23.72 15.97 8.03
CA ARG A 122 23.46 17.31 8.60
C ARG A 122 21.98 17.63 8.65
N ALA A 123 21.25 17.41 7.57
CA ALA A 123 19.81 17.63 7.52
C ALA A 123 19.05 16.75 8.54
N ALA A 124 19.46 15.48 8.68
CA ALA A 124 18.91 14.57 9.68
C ALA A 124 19.23 15.03 11.11
N GLY A 125 20.47 15.47 11.37
CA GLY A 125 20.88 16.02 12.66
C GLY A 125 20.08 17.26 13.06
N ASP A 126 19.91 18.20 12.12
CA ASP A 126 19.05 19.39 12.28
C ASP A 126 17.62 18.99 12.61
N PHE A 127 17.05 18.07 11.83
CA PHE A 127 15.70 17.57 12.05
C PHE A 127 15.52 16.99 13.46
N LEU A 128 16.45 16.12 13.90
CA LEU A 128 16.42 15.52 15.24
C LEU A 128 16.53 16.60 16.32
N TYR A 129 17.46 17.54 16.19
CA TYR A 129 17.64 18.63 17.16
C TYR A 129 16.42 19.54 17.25
N PHE A 130 15.87 20.02 16.14
CA PHE A 130 14.72 20.92 16.14
C PHE A 130 13.47 20.23 16.70
N THR A 131 13.26 18.96 16.33
CA THR A 131 12.14 18.17 16.86
C THR A 131 12.31 17.95 18.37
N ALA A 132 13.52 17.63 18.84
CA ALA A 132 13.81 17.46 20.24
C ALA A 132 13.65 18.77 21.03
N LYS A 133 14.12 19.90 20.50
CA LYS A 133 13.94 21.23 21.09
C LYS A 133 12.46 21.56 21.27
N GLN A 134 11.65 21.35 20.23
CA GLN A 134 10.20 21.61 20.28
C GLN A 134 9.49 20.72 21.31
N LYS A 135 9.79 19.41 21.30
CA LYS A 135 9.15 18.45 22.23
C LYS A 135 9.65 18.58 23.67
N GLY A 136 10.92 18.91 23.83
CA GLY A 136 11.60 18.98 25.12
C GLY A 136 11.40 20.30 25.85
N GLY A 137 11.04 21.38 25.15
CA GLY A 137 10.90 22.70 25.73
C GLY A 137 12.22 23.23 26.28
N PHE A 138 13.31 23.08 25.51
CA PHE A 138 14.66 23.29 26.02
C PHE A 138 14.95 24.74 26.43
N ASP A 139 15.58 24.91 27.58
CA ASP A 139 16.21 26.17 27.95
C ASP A 139 17.50 26.45 27.12
N ASN A 140 18.12 27.61 27.30
CA ASN A 140 19.31 27.99 26.53
C ASN A 140 20.51 27.04 26.74
N ARG A 141 20.69 26.52 27.95
CA ARG A 141 21.79 25.59 28.27
C ARG A 141 21.53 24.24 27.64
N GLU A 142 20.32 23.73 27.78
CA GLU A 142 19.87 22.47 27.18
C GLU A 142 19.99 22.50 25.66
N GLN A 143 19.65 23.64 25.03
CA GLN A 143 19.82 23.86 23.59
C GLN A 143 21.28 23.74 23.15
N ILE A 144 22.18 24.49 23.80
CA ILE A 144 23.63 24.46 23.47
C ILE A 144 24.18 23.05 23.65
N LYS A 145 23.84 22.40 24.76
CA LYS A 145 24.30 21.05 25.10
C LYS A 145 23.80 20.02 24.09
N ALA A 146 22.49 19.99 23.82
CA ALA A 146 21.88 19.05 22.89
C ALA A 146 22.40 19.26 21.47
N ARG A 147 22.53 20.52 21.02
CA ARG A 147 23.03 20.84 19.69
C ARG A 147 24.45 20.32 19.49
N ARG A 148 25.34 20.66 20.44
CA ARG A 148 26.75 20.22 20.40
C ARG A 148 26.88 18.71 20.30
N GLU A 149 26.14 17.96 21.12
CA GLU A 149 26.29 16.51 21.11
C GLU A 149 25.65 15.84 19.90
N VAL A 150 24.56 16.38 19.35
CA VAL A 150 24.03 15.92 18.07
C VAL A 150 25.04 16.16 16.95
N ASP A 151 25.62 17.37 16.89
CA ASP A 151 26.65 17.72 15.90
C ASP A 151 27.88 16.81 16.02
N ASN A 152 28.31 16.46 17.25
CA ASN A 152 29.39 15.49 17.47
C ASN A 152 29.10 14.10 16.89
N VAL A 153 27.85 13.63 16.93
CA VAL A 153 27.46 12.36 16.31
C VAL A 153 27.45 12.48 14.78
N VAL A 154 26.88 13.57 14.25
CA VAL A 154 26.81 13.87 12.81
C VAL A 154 28.21 13.97 12.19
N GLU A 155 29.16 14.57 12.91
CA GLU A 155 30.54 14.73 12.46
C GLU A 155 31.41 13.47 12.62
N GLY A 156 30.90 12.44 13.31
CA GLY A 156 31.65 11.21 13.58
C GLY A 156 32.69 11.32 14.69
N ASN A 157 32.62 12.36 15.54
CA ASN A 157 33.57 12.60 16.63
C ASN A 157 33.56 11.45 17.67
N TYR A 158 32.44 10.75 17.79
CA TYR A 158 32.31 9.56 18.65
C TYR A 158 33.06 8.33 18.09
N ASP A 159 33.24 8.21 16.78
CA ASP A 159 33.94 7.07 16.16
C ASP A 159 35.45 7.20 16.31
N GLN A 160 35.94 8.42 16.12
CA GLN A 160 37.36 8.75 16.31
C GLN A 160 37.81 8.51 17.76
N GLN A 161 36.93 8.72 18.74
CA GLN A 161 37.21 8.45 20.14
C GLN A 161 37.27 6.96 20.46
N GLN A 162 36.39 6.14 19.87
CA GLN A 162 36.47 4.68 20.04
C GLN A 162 37.78 4.13 19.48
N ILE A 163 38.17 4.56 18.27
CA ILE A 163 39.42 4.14 17.62
C ILE A 163 40.65 4.50 18.48
N ARG A 164 40.69 5.71 19.08
CA ARG A 164 41.79 6.12 19.98
C ARG A 164 41.85 5.32 21.28
N VAL A 165 40.71 4.94 21.85
CA VAL A 165 40.68 4.12 23.08
C VAL A 165 41.23 2.72 22.81
N PHE A 166 40.97 2.15 21.64
CA PHE A 166 41.55 0.86 21.26
C PHE A 166 43.05 0.93 20.96
N SER A 167 43.55 2.04 20.41
CA SER A 167 44.99 2.20 20.14
C SER A 167 45.84 2.41 21.40
N MET A 168 45.27 2.95 22.49
CA MET A 168 45.99 3.15 23.76
C MET A 168 45.98 1.93 24.71
N ARG A 169 45.23 0.87 24.37
CA ARG A 169 45.12 -0.37 25.16
C ARG A 169 45.91 -1.54 24.56
N ARG A 170 46.75 -1.29 23.55
CA ARG A 170 47.68 -2.25 22.97
C ARG A 170 49.10 -1.98 23.43
#